data_AF-A0A3G9G326-F1
#
_entry.id   AF-A0A3G9G326-F1
#
_cell.length_a   1.000
_cell.length_b   1.000
_cell.length_c   1.000
_cell.angle_alpha   90.00
_cell.angle_beta   90.00
_cell.angle_gamma   90.00
#
_symmetry.space_group_name_H-M   'P 1'
#
loop_
_entity.id
_entity.type
_entity.pdbx_description
1 polymer ?
#
loop_
_entity_poly.entity_id
_entity_poly.type
_entity_poly.pdbx_seq_one_letter_code
_entity_poly.pdbx_strand_id
1 'polypeptide(L)'
;MEADLGTKLDWAAVDHFNTGHPHTHIVVRGRDDRDRDLVIAREYLSEGFRERVQAQVSLDLGPRSEREIAQALQVEVSQERLTSIDRQLRREADDQGYVMGGHRDTVMRAARAGRLVKLEALGLAERASGGRWRLDPEMETTLRQIGERGDIIKTLHRALTDRGLEATLSETQMHLPSSDSSLSAGTLTGRLIERGVLDEQSDRHYVILEGIDGRTHFVDIGQGTATEALPKEAILQVTSRQPDIREVDRTVLAVAQANGGYYTTEMHLRFDLTARLSFAETHTRRLEAIRRTTGAIDRLPDGRFRIDPDYLDKALAYERKDVARSPVSITVQASRTLDKLVSYKGVTWLDRQWVTGRSTDYAHTGFGQALRSALQARRQWLLEEGLWMPVTGPGAETLDPSVLKTLHQREMTEVAVGLEAITGKTCRTVPRGGLVEGRLREIIATESEKYAVVERAKDFALVPWRPVLDKHIGQEVSGLMREGGINWTIGRARGLEID
;
A
#
# COMPACT_ATOMS: atom_id res chain seq x y z
N MET A 1 -4.37 -31.65 -15.30
CA MET A 1 -5.52 -30.75 -15.08
C MET A 1 -6.57 -30.87 -16.16
N GLU A 2 -6.29 -30.53 -17.43
CA GLU A 2 -7.28 -30.66 -18.53
C GLU A 2 -7.87 -32.07 -18.65
N ALA A 3 -7.01 -33.10 -18.58
CA ALA A 3 -7.46 -34.50 -18.60
C ALA A 3 -8.34 -34.88 -17.40
N ASP A 4 -8.13 -34.26 -16.24
CA ASP A 4 -8.87 -34.56 -15.01
C ASP A 4 -10.22 -33.85 -14.97
N LEU A 5 -10.27 -32.64 -15.54
CA LEU A 5 -11.46 -31.81 -15.62
C LEU A 5 -12.30 -32.10 -16.86
N GLY A 6 -11.75 -32.82 -17.85
CA GLY A 6 -12.43 -33.15 -19.10
C GLY A 6 -12.76 -31.94 -19.98
N THR A 7 -12.03 -30.83 -19.82
CA THR A 7 -12.17 -29.59 -20.59
C THR A 7 -10.81 -29.02 -20.93
N LYS A 8 -10.71 -28.32 -22.05
CA LYS A 8 -9.55 -27.46 -22.31
C LYS A 8 -9.56 -26.24 -21.39
N LEU A 9 -8.38 -25.76 -21.06
CA LEU A 9 -8.17 -24.60 -20.20
C LEU A 9 -7.39 -23.54 -20.97
N ASP A 10 -7.81 -22.30 -20.83
CA ASP A 10 -7.03 -21.14 -21.25
C ASP A 10 -6.23 -20.67 -20.03
N TRP A 11 -4.90 -20.77 -20.09
CA TRP A 11 -4.04 -20.55 -18.94
C TRP A 11 -2.71 -19.90 -19.32
N ALA A 12 -2.13 -19.19 -18.36
CA ALA A 12 -0.78 -18.63 -18.43
C ALA A 12 -0.03 -18.96 -17.14
N ALA A 13 1.30 -19.08 -17.23
CA ALA A 13 2.13 -19.30 -16.06
C ALA A 13 3.35 -18.37 -16.02
N VAL A 14 3.81 -18.07 -14.80
CA VAL A 14 5.02 -17.27 -14.55
C VAL A 14 5.83 -17.96 -13.46
N ASP A 15 7.10 -18.20 -13.74
CA ASP A 15 8.04 -18.80 -12.79
C ASP A 15 8.79 -17.72 -11.99
N HIS A 16 8.74 -17.84 -10.68
CA HIS A 16 9.40 -16.97 -9.72
C HIS A 16 10.58 -17.73 -9.08
N PHE A 17 11.78 -17.20 -9.22
CA PHE A 17 13.01 -17.72 -8.60
C PHE A 17 13.54 -16.81 -7.47
N ASN A 18 12.81 -15.74 -7.18
CA ASN A 18 13.20 -14.63 -6.32
C ASN A 18 12.75 -14.79 -4.86
N THR A 19 11.89 -15.76 -4.55
CA THR A 19 11.44 -16.10 -3.20
C THR A 19 12.30 -17.19 -2.57
N GLY A 20 12.16 -17.42 -1.26
CA GLY A 20 12.90 -18.45 -0.53
C GLY A 20 12.81 -19.87 -1.12
N HIS A 21 11.79 -20.15 -1.94
CA HIS A 21 11.64 -21.32 -2.80
C HIS A 21 11.17 -20.90 -4.20
N PRO A 22 11.76 -21.41 -5.30
CA PRO A 22 11.20 -21.22 -6.63
C PRO A 22 9.77 -21.75 -6.71
N HIS A 23 8.88 -20.99 -7.32
CA HIS A 23 7.48 -21.37 -7.48
C HIS A 23 6.89 -20.82 -8.78
N THR A 24 5.82 -21.45 -9.26
CA THR A 24 5.13 -21.07 -10.49
C THR A 24 3.73 -20.58 -10.15
N HIS A 25 3.38 -19.38 -10.62
CA HIS A 25 2.00 -18.92 -10.65
C HIS A 25 1.33 -19.42 -11.90
N ILE A 26 0.13 -19.98 -11.76
CA ILE A 26 -0.69 -20.43 -12.89
C ILE A 26 -2.01 -19.69 -12.82
N VAL A 27 -2.29 -18.87 -13.83
CA VAL A 27 -3.56 -18.19 -14.01
C VAL A 27 -4.39 -19.00 -14.99
N VAL A 28 -5.58 -19.42 -14.56
CA VAL A 28 -6.53 -20.16 -15.39
C VAL A 28 -7.77 -19.30 -15.58
N ARG A 29 -8.21 -19.14 -16.84
CA ARG A 29 -9.46 -18.47 -17.15
C ARG A 29 -10.62 -19.23 -16.50
N GLY A 30 -11.51 -18.53 -15.81
CA GLY A 30 -12.68 -19.12 -15.14
C GLY A 30 -13.77 -19.66 -16.08
N ARG A 31 -13.44 -20.01 -17.33
CA ARG A 31 -14.38 -20.55 -18.32
C ARG A 31 -13.85 -21.85 -18.95
N ASP A 32 -14.76 -22.79 -19.18
CA ASP A 32 -14.50 -24.06 -19.87
C ASP A 32 -14.42 -23.87 -21.40
N ASP A 33 -14.13 -24.95 -22.12
CA ASP A 33 -14.02 -24.95 -23.59
C ASP A 33 -15.36 -24.73 -24.32
N ARG A 34 -16.47 -24.64 -23.57
CA ARG A 34 -17.82 -24.28 -24.04
C ARG A 34 -18.23 -22.88 -23.58
N ASP A 35 -17.29 -22.09 -23.08
CA ASP A 35 -17.47 -20.73 -22.56
C ASP A 35 -18.43 -20.64 -21.35
N ARG A 36 -18.62 -21.74 -20.61
CA ARG A 36 -19.38 -21.79 -19.35
C ARG A 36 -18.45 -21.66 -18.16
N ASP A 37 -18.99 -21.41 -16.97
CA ASP A 37 -18.17 -21.30 -15.76
C ASP A 37 -17.37 -22.58 -15.51
N LEU A 38 -16.07 -22.42 -15.30
CA LEU A 38 -15.17 -23.52 -14.97
C LEU A 38 -15.40 -23.93 -13.51
N VAL A 39 -15.95 -25.13 -13.30
CA VAL A 39 -16.19 -25.68 -11.96
C VAL A 39 -15.09 -26.68 -11.62
N ILE A 40 -14.33 -26.39 -10.56
CA ILE A 40 -13.28 -27.27 -10.05
C ILE A 40 -13.67 -27.71 -8.63
N ALA A 41 -13.60 -29.01 -8.36
CA ALA A 41 -13.85 -29.54 -7.03
C ALA A 41 -12.83 -28.98 -6.02
N ARG A 42 -13.30 -28.60 -4.83
CA ARG A 42 -12.45 -28.04 -3.77
C ARG A 42 -11.35 -29.02 -3.37
N GLU A 43 -11.66 -30.30 -3.31
CA GLU A 43 -10.74 -31.38 -2.95
C GLU A 43 -9.61 -31.51 -3.99
N TYR A 44 -9.94 -31.32 -5.27
CA TYR A 44 -8.94 -31.30 -6.34
C TYR A 44 -7.99 -30.11 -6.18
N LEU A 45 -8.49 -28.92 -5.83
CA LEU A 45 -7.62 -27.76 -5.57
C LEU A 45 -6.80 -27.92 -4.29
N SER A 46 -7.35 -28.55 -3.26
CA SER A 46 -6.72 -28.64 -1.93
C SER A 46 -5.61 -29.68 -1.90
N GLU A 47 -5.81 -30.83 -2.54
CA GLU A 47 -4.91 -31.99 -2.45
C GLU A 47 -4.65 -32.62 -3.83
N GLY A 48 -5.69 -32.84 -4.64
CA GLY A 48 -5.58 -33.61 -5.88
C GLY A 48 -4.61 -33.04 -6.91
N PHE A 49 -4.55 -31.72 -7.08
CA PHE A 49 -3.63 -31.07 -8.02
C PHE A 49 -2.17 -31.32 -7.60
N ARG A 50 -1.86 -31.21 -6.30
CA ARG A 50 -0.52 -31.50 -5.77
C ARG A 50 -0.12 -32.95 -6.02
N GLU A 51 -1.02 -33.89 -5.73
CA GLU A 51 -0.76 -35.32 -5.96
C GLU A 51 -0.50 -35.61 -7.43
N ARG A 52 -1.28 -35.00 -8.34
CA ARG A 52 -1.09 -35.12 -9.79
C ARG A 52 0.27 -34.59 -10.24
N VAL A 53 0.65 -33.40 -9.78
CA VAL A 53 1.98 -32.84 -10.10
C VAL A 53 3.09 -33.71 -9.53
N GLN A 54 2.96 -34.19 -8.29
CA GLN A 54 3.96 -35.07 -7.68
C GLN A 54 4.11 -36.39 -8.44
N ALA A 55 3.00 -37.01 -8.86
CA ALA A 55 3.02 -38.23 -9.65
C ALA A 55 3.68 -38.00 -11.01
N GLN A 56 3.35 -36.89 -11.69
CA GLN A 56 3.95 -36.55 -12.98
C GLN A 56 5.45 -36.29 -12.86
N VAL A 57 5.88 -35.48 -11.90
CA VAL A 57 7.30 -35.21 -11.65
C VAL A 57 8.05 -36.50 -11.28
N SER A 58 7.44 -37.39 -10.49
CA SER A 58 8.04 -38.68 -10.14
C SER A 58 8.15 -39.63 -11.33
N LEU A 59 7.25 -39.53 -12.32
CA LEU A 59 7.31 -40.29 -13.55
C LEU A 59 8.41 -39.76 -14.48
N ASP A 60 8.55 -38.44 -14.57
CA ASP A 60 9.52 -37.78 -15.47
C ASP A 60 10.95 -37.79 -14.91
N LEU A 61 11.12 -37.58 -13.60
CA LEU A 61 12.43 -37.45 -12.94
C LEU A 61 12.82 -38.67 -12.08
N GLY A 62 11.88 -39.58 -11.81
CA GLY A 62 12.05 -40.67 -10.86
C GLY A 62 11.76 -40.27 -9.40
N PRO A 63 11.69 -41.24 -8.48
CA PRO A 63 11.54 -40.96 -7.05
C PRO A 63 12.80 -40.27 -6.51
N ARG A 64 12.63 -39.40 -5.50
CA ARG A 64 13.76 -38.80 -4.79
C ARG A 64 14.64 -39.88 -4.17
N SER A 65 15.94 -39.82 -4.44
CA SER A 65 16.92 -40.72 -3.85
C SER A 65 17.15 -40.42 -2.37
N GLU A 66 17.58 -41.43 -1.60
CA GLU A 66 17.97 -41.25 -0.19
C GLU A 66 19.06 -40.18 -0.04
N ARG A 67 19.98 -40.09 -1.01
CA ARG A 67 21.04 -39.07 -1.04
C ARG A 67 20.48 -37.65 -1.17
N GLU A 68 19.51 -37.44 -2.07
CA GLU A 68 18.86 -36.13 -2.24
C GLU A 68 18.01 -35.73 -1.03
N ILE A 69 17.38 -36.72 -0.38
CA ILE A 69 16.64 -36.48 0.87
C ILE A 69 17.61 -36.08 1.98
N ALA A 70 18.71 -36.81 2.15
CA ALA A 70 19.74 -36.51 3.14
C ALA A 70 20.39 -35.14 2.91
N GLN A 71 20.70 -34.80 1.67
CA GLN A 71 21.26 -33.49 1.32
C GLN A 71 20.29 -32.35 1.61
N ALA A 72 19.00 -32.50 1.25
CA ALA A 72 17.99 -31.49 1.54
C ALA A 72 17.84 -31.26 3.06
N LEU A 73 17.76 -32.33 3.85
CA LEU A 73 17.70 -32.24 5.31
C LEU A 73 18.95 -31.57 5.88
N GLN A 74 20.14 -31.89 5.37
CA GLN A 74 21.38 -31.28 5.82
C GLN A 74 21.44 -29.78 5.52
N VAL A 75 20.92 -29.36 4.37
CA VAL A 75 20.80 -27.93 4.02
C VAL A 75 19.83 -27.23 4.98
N GLU A 76 18.71 -27.84 5.35
CA GLU A 76 17.74 -27.25 6.29
C GLU A 76 18.33 -27.00 7.70
N VAL A 77 19.29 -27.82 8.15
CA VAL A 77 19.87 -27.70 9.51
C VAL A 77 20.38 -26.28 9.80
N SER A 78 21.11 -25.66 8.88
CA SER A 78 21.75 -24.36 9.09
C SER A 78 20.85 -23.15 8.79
N GLN A 79 19.67 -23.35 8.18
CA GLN A 79 18.85 -22.24 7.70
C GLN A 79 18.22 -21.45 8.84
N GLU A 80 18.25 -20.13 8.77
CA GLU A 80 17.58 -19.24 9.74
C GLU A 80 16.16 -18.93 9.27
N ARG A 81 15.34 -19.98 9.13
CA ARG A 81 13.91 -19.91 8.77
C ARG A 81 13.17 -21.14 9.27
N LEU A 82 11.84 -21.14 9.19
CA LEU A 82 11.04 -22.32 9.53
C LEU A 82 11.24 -23.43 8.48
N THR A 83 11.67 -24.61 8.92
CA THR A 83 12.02 -25.75 8.05
C THR A 83 11.01 -26.90 8.17
N SER A 84 11.23 -27.98 7.40
CA SER A 84 10.42 -29.20 7.55
C SER A 84 10.72 -29.94 8.85
N ILE A 85 11.99 -29.89 9.31
CA ILE A 85 12.45 -30.49 10.56
C ILE A 85 11.71 -29.84 11.74
N ASP A 86 11.59 -28.51 11.76
CA ASP A 86 10.92 -27.76 12.83
C ASP A 86 9.44 -28.13 12.94
N ARG A 87 8.73 -28.21 11.79
CA ARG A 87 7.33 -28.63 11.73
C ARG A 87 7.13 -30.07 12.20
N GLN A 88 8.12 -30.93 12.01
CA GLN A 88 8.05 -32.29 12.53
C GLN A 88 8.29 -32.32 14.05
N LEU A 89 9.32 -31.61 14.53
CA LEU A 89 9.60 -31.47 15.96
C LEU A 89 8.40 -30.91 16.72
N ARG A 90 7.72 -29.89 16.17
CA ARG A 90 6.53 -29.30 16.78
C ARG A 90 5.34 -30.25 16.83
N ARG A 91 5.11 -31.05 15.78
CA ARG A 91 4.04 -32.07 15.76
C ARG A 91 4.26 -33.21 16.74
N GLU A 92 5.52 -33.52 17.05
CA GLU A 92 5.92 -34.59 17.97
C GLU A 92 6.16 -34.10 19.40
N ALA A 93 6.11 -32.79 19.63
CA ALA A 93 6.25 -32.21 20.96
C ALA A 93 5.03 -32.56 21.81
N ASP A 94 5.25 -32.80 23.10
CA ASP A 94 4.16 -32.97 24.06
C ASP A 94 3.49 -31.64 24.42
N ASP A 95 2.43 -31.68 25.24
CA ASP A 95 1.69 -30.50 25.69
C ASP A 95 2.55 -29.49 26.46
N GLN A 96 3.69 -29.93 27.00
CA GLN A 96 4.66 -29.09 27.69
C GLN A 96 5.78 -28.58 26.77
N GLY A 97 5.74 -28.90 25.47
CA GLY A 97 6.69 -28.46 24.46
C GLY A 97 7.99 -29.27 24.43
N TYR A 98 8.05 -30.43 25.08
CA TYR A 98 9.23 -31.28 25.04
C TYR A 98 9.23 -32.23 23.84
N VAL A 99 10.39 -32.37 23.22
CA VAL A 99 10.61 -33.28 22.09
C VAL A 99 11.89 -34.11 22.31
N MET A 100 11.91 -35.33 21.77
CA MET A 100 13.10 -36.16 21.74
C MET A 100 14.00 -35.79 20.57
N GLY A 101 15.31 -35.61 20.81
CA GLY A 101 16.28 -35.42 19.72
C GLY A 101 16.53 -36.68 18.86
N GLY A 102 16.05 -37.85 19.32
CA GLY A 102 16.19 -39.12 18.62
C GLY A 102 15.20 -39.30 17.47
N HIS A 103 15.59 -40.13 16.48
CA HIS A 103 14.72 -40.61 15.41
C HIS A 103 15.13 -42.03 15.00
N ARG A 104 14.20 -42.82 14.43
CA ARG A 104 14.47 -44.21 13.98
C ARG A 104 15.48 -44.24 12.83
N ASP A 105 15.25 -43.40 11.82
CA ASP A 105 16.19 -43.15 10.72
C ASP A 105 17.42 -42.37 11.21
N THR A 106 18.62 -42.85 10.85
CA THR A 106 19.93 -42.29 11.20
C THR A 106 20.17 -40.92 10.57
N VAL A 107 19.74 -40.71 9.33
CA VAL A 107 19.88 -39.44 8.60
C VAL A 107 19.05 -38.36 9.28
N MET A 108 17.77 -38.66 9.51
CA MET A 108 16.87 -37.75 10.22
C MET A 108 17.33 -37.49 11.67
N ARG A 109 17.88 -38.49 12.36
CA ARG A 109 18.45 -38.31 13.71
C ARG A 109 19.59 -37.29 13.71
N ALA A 110 20.51 -37.39 12.75
CA ALA A 110 21.60 -36.43 12.61
C ALA A 110 21.09 -35.02 12.28
N ALA A 111 20.14 -34.92 11.34
CA ALA A 111 19.52 -33.65 10.95
C ALA A 111 18.79 -32.98 12.13
N ARG A 112 17.99 -33.73 12.91
CA ARG A 112 17.33 -33.22 14.12
C ARG A 112 18.31 -32.75 15.18
N ALA A 113 19.33 -33.55 15.47
CA ALA A 113 20.33 -33.18 16.46
C ALA A 113 21.05 -31.88 16.08
N GLY A 114 21.46 -31.75 14.81
CA GLY A 114 22.04 -30.52 14.28
C GLY A 114 21.07 -29.34 14.34
N ARG A 115 19.80 -29.57 13.97
CA ARG A 115 18.76 -28.54 13.97
C ARG A 115 18.46 -28.01 15.37
N LEU A 116 18.33 -28.90 16.36
CA LEU A 116 18.08 -28.52 17.76
C LEU A 116 19.25 -27.70 18.34
N VAL A 117 20.50 -28.01 17.98
CA VAL A 117 21.66 -27.16 18.32
C VAL A 117 21.55 -25.78 17.68
N LYS A 118 21.11 -25.69 16.42
CA LYS A 118 20.90 -24.39 15.77
C LYS A 118 19.77 -23.60 16.44
N LEU A 119 18.67 -24.25 16.82
CA LEU A 119 17.58 -23.61 17.56
C LEU A 119 18.03 -23.14 18.94
N GLU A 120 18.87 -23.89 19.63
CA GLU A 120 19.49 -23.49 20.91
C GLU A 120 20.35 -22.25 20.76
N ALA A 121 21.18 -22.18 19.72
CA ALA A 121 21.99 -21.01 19.41
C ALA A 121 21.16 -19.76 19.08
N LEU A 122 19.91 -19.94 18.60
CA LEU A 122 18.95 -18.87 18.37
C LEU A 122 18.07 -18.56 19.60
N GLY A 123 18.25 -19.28 20.71
CA GLY A 123 17.43 -19.15 21.91
C GLY A 123 16.01 -19.72 21.79
N LEU A 124 15.75 -20.56 20.79
CA LEU A 124 14.43 -21.14 20.48
C LEU A 124 14.25 -22.58 20.95
N ALA A 125 15.29 -23.17 21.54
CA ALA A 125 15.23 -24.49 22.16
C ALA A 125 16.21 -24.58 23.32
N GLU A 126 15.89 -25.37 24.33
CA GLU A 126 16.74 -25.62 25.49
C GLU A 126 16.97 -27.11 25.70
N ARG A 127 18.20 -27.50 26.02
CA ARG A 127 18.52 -28.88 26.39
C ARG A 127 17.92 -29.24 27.74
N ALA A 128 17.12 -30.30 27.77
CA ALA A 128 16.63 -30.93 28.98
C ALA A 128 17.37 -32.26 29.25
N SER A 129 17.11 -32.87 30.40
CA SER A 129 17.74 -34.13 30.79
C SER A 129 17.26 -35.32 29.95
N GLY A 130 18.14 -36.30 29.73
CA GLY A 130 17.80 -37.55 29.03
C GLY A 130 17.63 -37.41 27.50
N GLY A 131 18.28 -36.42 26.87
CA GLY A 131 18.19 -36.21 25.41
C GLY A 131 16.88 -35.58 24.94
N ARG A 132 16.08 -35.06 25.89
CA ARG A 132 14.91 -34.21 25.63
C ARG A 132 15.32 -32.76 25.41
N TRP A 133 14.49 -32.05 24.69
CA TRP A 133 14.63 -30.64 24.38
C TRP A 133 13.31 -29.94 24.62
N ARG A 134 13.33 -28.76 25.22
CA ARG A 134 12.15 -27.89 25.34
C ARG A 134 12.16 -26.91 24.18
N LEU A 135 11.13 -26.92 23.36
CA LEU A 135 10.97 -25.93 22.29
C LEU A 135 10.33 -24.65 22.84
N ASP A 136 10.76 -23.51 22.33
CA ASP A 136 10.09 -22.25 22.63
C ASP A 136 8.66 -22.24 22.02
N PRO A 137 7.63 -21.78 22.76
CA PRO A 137 6.26 -21.72 22.25
C PRO A 137 6.11 -20.85 20.99
N GLU A 138 6.92 -19.79 20.87
CA GLU A 138 6.97 -18.85 19.75
C GLU A 138 8.04 -19.21 18.71
N MET A 139 8.65 -20.40 18.79
CA MET A 139 9.68 -20.87 17.86
C MET A 139 9.24 -20.71 16.39
N GLU A 140 8.04 -21.15 16.03
CA GLU A 140 7.57 -21.05 14.65
C GLU A 140 7.40 -19.58 14.21
N THR A 141 6.83 -18.75 15.09
CA THR A 141 6.62 -17.32 14.84
C THR A 141 7.97 -16.62 14.61
N THR A 142 8.93 -16.84 15.51
CA THR A 142 10.26 -16.24 15.45
C THR A 142 11.05 -16.71 14.23
N LEU A 143 11.02 -18.00 13.89
CA LEU A 143 11.70 -18.52 12.69
C LEU A 143 11.08 -18.00 11.39
N ARG A 144 9.76 -17.79 11.34
CA ARG A 144 9.12 -17.12 10.19
C ARG A 144 9.63 -15.69 10.06
N GLN A 145 9.65 -14.92 11.15
CA GLN A 145 10.14 -13.53 11.16
C GLN A 145 11.61 -13.41 10.74
N ILE A 146 12.49 -14.29 11.24
CA ILE A 146 13.91 -14.31 10.84
C ILE A 146 14.03 -14.64 9.34
N GLY A 147 13.27 -15.63 8.86
CA GLY A 147 13.26 -16.02 7.45
C GLY A 147 12.78 -14.88 6.54
N GLU A 148 11.66 -14.25 6.88
CA GLU A 148 11.10 -13.08 6.19
C GLU A 148 12.11 -11.93 6.15
N ARG A 149 12.76 -11.62 7.28
CA ARG A 149 13.81 -10.59 7.34
C ARG A 149 14.98 -10.93 6.42
N GLY A 150 15.40 -12.19 6.37
CA GLY A 150 16.46 -12.65 5.47
C GLY A 150 16.09 -12.49 3.99
N ASP A 151 14.83 -12.77 3.63
CA ASP A 151 14.34 -12.61 2.25
C ASP A 151 14.16 -11.12 1.88
N ILE A 152 13.77 -10.26 2.83
CA ILE A 152 13.77 -8.79 2.67
C ILE A 152 15.19 -8.28 2.42
N ILE A 153 16.19 -8.74 3.19
CA ILE A 153 17.59 -8.33 3.01
C ILE A 153 18.08 -8.69 1.61
N LYS A 154 17.78 -9.90 1.11
CA LYS A 154 18.15 -10.29 -0.26
C LYS A 154 17.48 -9.39 -1.31
N THR A 155 16.22 -9.05 -1.09
CA THR A 155 15.44 -8.17 -1.97
C THR A 155 16.04 -6.77 -2.00
N LEU A 156 16.39 -6.20 -0.84
CA LEU A 156 17.11 -4.94 -0.69
C LEU A 156 18.44 -4.96 -1.43
N HIS A 157 19.26 -6.00 -1.23
CA HIS A 157 20.54 -6.15 -1.93
C HIS A 157 20.37 -6.10 -3.45
N ARG A 158 19.44 -6.88 -4.00
CA ARG A 158 19.17 -6.88 -5.44
C ARG A 158 18.75 -5.49 -5.93
N ALA A 159 17.73 -4.90 -5.29
CA ALA A 159 17.18 -3.61 -5.68
C ALA A 159 18.22 -2.48 -5.65
N LEU A 160 19.13 -2.51 -4.68
CA LEU A 160 20.20 -1.51 -4.54
C LEU A 160 21.37 -1.77 -5.49
N THR A 161 21.79 -3.02 -5.68
CA THR A 161 22.83 -3.38 -6.67
C THR A 161 22.42 -3.00 -8.08
N ASP A 162 21.17 -3.25 -8.47
CA ASP A 162 20.63 -2.89 -9.80
C ASP A 162 20.69 -1.38 -10.08
N ARG A 163 20.86 -0.55 -9.03
CA ARG A 163 21.00 0.91 -9.12
C ARG A 163 22.36 1.45 -8.70
N GLY A 164 23.32 0.59 -8.39
CA GLY A 164 24.64 1.00 -7.91
C GLY A 164 24.63 1.70 -6.54
N LEU A 165 23.63 1.42 -5.70
CA LEU A 165 23.44 2.03 -4.37
C LEU A 165 23.94 1.15 -3.22
N GLU A 166 24.84 0.21 -3.48
CA GLU A 166 25.32 -0.80 -2.51
C GLU A 166 25.91 -0.19 -1.23
N ALA A 167 26.54 0.98 -1.33
CA ALA A 167 27.12 1.69 -0.19
C ALA A 167 26.08 2.07 0.89
N THR A 168 24.79 2.13 0.55
CA THR A 168 23.70 2.53 1.45
C THR A 168 23.12 1.37 2.27
N LEU A 169 23.56 0.13 2.02
CA LEU A 169 23.04 -1.06 2.69
C LEU A 169 23.23 -1.01 4.22
N SER A 170 24.39 -0.58 4.69
CA SER A 170 24.70 -0.47 6.13
C SER A 170 23.84 0.57 6.86
N GLU A 171 23.27 1.53 6.11
CA GLU A 171 22.42 2.60 6.64
C GLU A 171 20.93 2.32 6.42
N THR A 172 20.57 1.09 6.03
CA THR A 172 19.18 0.73 5.73
C THR A 172 18.34 0.58 7.00
N GLN A 173 17.19 1.25 7.04
CA GLN A 173 16.18 1.12 8.08
C GLN A 173 15.00 0.27 7.58
N MET A 174 14.56 -0.68 8.41
CA MET A 174 13.40 -1.52 8.11
C MET A 174 12.23 -1.13 9.02
N HIS A 175 11.14 -0.72 8.39
CA HIS A 175 9.89 -0.35 9.05
C HIS A 175 8.86 -1.45 8.80
N LEU A 176 8.87 -2.44 9.68
CA LEU A 176 7.92 -3.54 9.69
C LEU A 176 6.83 -3.28 10.75
N PRO A 177 5.59 -3.75 10.56
CA PRO A 177 4.51 -3.49 11.51
C PRO A 177 4.73 -4.17 12.87
N SER A 178 5.45 -5.30 12.88
CA SER A 178 5.67 -6.14 14.06
C SER A 178 6.96 -5.81 14.82
N SER A 179 7.74 -4.84 14.37
CA SER A 179 8.97 -4.41 15.06
C SER A 179 8.76 -3.08 15.79
N ASP A 180 9.43 -2.93 16.94
CA ASP A 180 9.55 -1.65 17.65
C ASP A 180 10.18 -0.54 16.78
N SER A 181 10.73 -0.89 15.60
CA SER A 181 11.26 0.01 14.56
C SER A 181 10.23 0.47 13.53
N SER A 182 8.93 0.19 13.71
CA SER A 182 7.87 0.87 12.95
C SER A 182 8.13 2.38 12.98
N LEU A 183 7.89 3.07 11.86
CA LEU A 183 8.08 4.54 11.71
C LEU A 183 7.47 5.22 12.95
N SER A 184 8.31 5.54 13.94
CA SER A 184 7.86 5.89 15.29
C SER A 184 7.23 7.27 15.23
N ALA A 185 5.91 7.32 15.06
CA ALA A 185 5.08 8.52 14.90
C ALA A 185 5.58 9.54 13.85
N GLY A 186 6.48 9.14 12.94
CA GLY A 186 7.18 10.03 12.03
C GLY A 186 6.61 9.98 10.61
N THR A 187 6.76 11.10 9.89
CA THR A 187 6.62 11.15 8.44
C THR A 187 7.98 10.93 7.79
N LEU A 188 8.07 9.95 6.89
CA LEU A 188 9.25 9.70 6.08
C LEU A 188 9.04 10.30 4.68
N THR A 189 9.95 11.17 4.26
CA THR A 189 9.96 11.69 2.88
C THR A 189 11.18 11.16 2.15
N GLY A 190 10.99 10.65 0.94
CA GLY A 190 12.07 10.08 0.15
C GLY A 190 11.71 9.80 -1.29
N ARG A 191 12.72 9.50 -2.11
CA ARG A 191 12.57 9.10 -3.50
C ARG A 191 12.28 7.61 -3.61
N LEU A 192 11.28 7.24 -4.40
CA LEU A 192 10.95 5.85 -4.66
C LEU A 192 12.07 5.15 -5.45
N ILE A 193 12.70 4.17 -4.83
CA ILE A 193 13.56 3.21 -5.50
C ILE A 193 12.68 2.14 -6.12
N GLU A 194 11.98 1.36 -5.32
CA GLU A 194 11.22 0.20 -5.79
C GLU A 194 9.90 0.06 -5.04
N ARG A 195 8.88 -0.44 -5.74
CA ARG A 195 7.69 -1.05 -5.12
C ARG A 195 7.67 -2.52 -5.52
N GLY A 196 7.48 -3.40 -4.55
CA GLY A 196 7.40 -4.84 -4.79
C GLY A 196 6.37 -5.52 -3.91
N VAL A 197 6.25 -6.83 -4.08
CA VAL A 197 5.36 -7.69 -3.30
C VAL A 197 6.19 -8.36 -2.20
N LEU A 198 5.77 -8.19 -0.95
CA LEU A 198 6.36 -8.82 0.22
C LEU A 198 5.82 -10.24 0.43
N ASP A 199 4.50 -10.40 0.30
CA ASP A 199 3.82 -11.70 0.39
C ASP A 199 2.62 -11.72 -0.56
N GLU A 200 2.68 -12.59 -1.55
CA GLU A 200 1.64 -12.75 -2.56
C GLU A 200 0.37 -13.38 -1.98
N GLN A 201 0.47 -14.23 -0.95
CA GLN A 201 -0.70 -14.91 -0.37
C GLN A 201 -1.61 -13.92 0.36
N SER A 202 -1.01 -12.93 1.04
CA SER A 202 -1.74 -11.89 1.75
C SER A 202 -1.86 -10.56 0.97
N ASP A 203 -1.44 -10.56 -0.31
CA ASP A 203 -1.32 -9.37 -1.18
C ASP A 203 -0.62 -8.20 -0.49
N ARG A 204 0.48 -8.50 0.22
CA ARG A 204 1.25 -7.48 0.96
C ARG A 204 2.36 -6.93 0.11
N HIS A 205 2.49 -5.61 0.08
CA HIS A 205 3.43 -4.88 -0.75
C HIS A 205 4.42 -4.12 0.13
N TYR A 206 5.57 -3.78 -0.44
CA TYR A 206 6.57 -2.92 0.19
C TYR A 206 6.98 -1.79 -0.77
N VAL A 207 7.58 -0.75 -0.19
CA VAL A 207 8.35 0.25 -0.94
C VAL A 207 9.75 0.40 -0.36
N ILE A 208 10.72 0.64 -1.23
CA ILE A 208 12.08 1.02 -0.86
C ILE A 208 12.25 2.49 -1.24
N LEU A 209 12.60 3.32 -0.25
CA LEU A 209 12.80 4.76 -0.43
C LEU A 209 14.24 5.14 -0.11
N GLU A 210 14.79 6.09 -0.85
CA GLU A 210 15.97 6.83 -0.44
C GLU A 210 15.50 8.10 0.28
N GLY A 211 15.70 8.16 1.59
CA GLY A 211 15.22 9.21 2.47
C GLY A 211 15.97 10.53 2.26
N ILE A 212 15.31 11.63 2.63
CA ILE A 212 15.96 12.95 2.70
C ILE A 212 17.08 13.02 3.74
N ASP A 213 17.12 12.05 4.67
CA ASP A 213 18.17 11.82 5.66
C ASP A 213 19.37 11.03 5.10
N GLY A 214 19.36 10.71 3.80
CA GLY A 214 20.44 10.00 3.11
C GLY A 214 20.41 8.49 3.30
N ARG A 215 19.43 7.95 4.03
CA ARG A 215 19.32 6.52 4.34
C ARG A 215 18.37 5.81 3.40
N THR A 216 18.53 4.50 3.28
CA THR A 216 17.55 3.65 2.58
C THR A 216 16.51 3.15 3.57
N HIS A 217 15.22 3.27 3.22
CA HIS A 217 14.11 2.82 4.04
C HIS A 217 13.33 1.75 3.33
N PHE A 218 13.24 0.57 3.94
CA PHE A 218 12.28 -0.46 3.58
C PHE A 218 11.01 -0.23 4.38
N VAL A 219 9.88 -0.04 3.70
CA VAL A 219 8.59 0.19 4.33
C VAL A 219 7.59 -0.86 3.86
N ASP A 220 7.00 -1.57 4.81
CA ASP A 220 5.82 -2.40 4.59
C ASP A 220 4.59 -1.50 4.41
N ILE A 221 3.93 -1.59 3.25
CA ILE A 221 2.78 -0.73 2.93
C ILE A 221 1.45 -1.46 3.11
N GLY A 222 1.47 -2.69 3.62
CA GLY A 222 0.29 -3.51 3.79
C GLY A 222 -0.28 -3.98 2.46
N GLN A 223 -1.60 -4.05 2.35
CA GLN A 223 -2.29 -4.61 1.20
C GLN A 223 -2.11 -3.77 -0.07
N GLY A 224 -1.82 -4.42 -1.20
CA GLY A 224 -1.52 -3.78 -2.48
C GLY A 224 -2.62 -2.85 -2.97
N THR A 225 -3.88 -3.21 -2.74
CA THR A 225 -5.06 -2.39 -3.09
C THR A 225 -5.14 -1.05 -2.35
N ALA A 226 -4.44 -0.91 -1.22
CA ALA A 226 -4.45 0.32 -0.43
C ALA A 226 -3.57 1.42 -1.03
N THR A 227 -2.71 1.08 -2.01
CA THR A 227 -1.76 2.03 -2.62
C THR A 227 -1.91 2.06 -4.14
N GLU A 228 -2.24 3.23 -4.68
CA GLU A 228 -2.29 3.48 -6.13
C GLU A 228 -0.95 3.20 -6.83
N ALA A 229 -0.95 3.09 -8.15
CA ALA A 229 0.28 2.94 -8.93
C ALA A 229 1.23 4.12 -8.66
N LEU A 230 2.45 3.82 -8.20
CA LEU A 230 3.43 4.83 -7.86
C LEU A 230 4.35 5.08 -9.06
N PRO A 231 4.51 6.34 -9.52
CA PRO A 231 5.44 6.65 -10.60
C PRO A 231 6.88 6.30 -10.21
N LYS A 232 7.68 5.86 -11.18
CA LYS A 232 9.11 5.58 -10.95
C LYS A 232 9.81 6.87 -10.50
N GLU A 233 10.65 6.74 -9.47
CA GLU A 233 11.44 7.86 -8.90
C GLU A 233 10.61 9.02 -8.35
N ALA A 234 9.31 8.81 -8.12
CA ALA A 234 8.45 9.78 -7.46
C ALA A 234 8.98 10.12 -6.06
N ILE A 235 8.76 11.36 -5.62
CA ILE A 235 9.00 11.76 -4.23
C ILE A 235 7.74 11.42 -3.46
N LEU A 236 7.89 10.60 -2.43
CA LEU A 236 6.79 10.10 -1.61
C LEU A 236 6.94 10.63 -0.18
N GLN A 237 5.80 10.90 0.44
CA GLN A 237 5.70 11.06 1.89
C GLN A 237 4.89 9.89 2.45
N VAL A 238 5.53 9.12 3.33
CA VAL A 238 4.96 7.98 4.02
C VAL A 238 4.72 8.38 5.47
N THR A 239 3.48 8.24 5.93
CA THR A 239 3.11 8.53 7.30
C THR A 239 2.64 7.26 7.98
N SER A 240 3.20 6.97 9.16
CA SER A 240 2.75 5.85 10.00
C SER A 240 1.31 6.07 10.47
N ARG A 241 0.47 5.03 10.34
CA ARG A 241 -0.89 5.03 10.87
C ARG A 241 -0.88 4.41 12.25
N GLN A 242 -1.41 5.14 13.23
CA GLN A 242 -1.61 4.59 14.57
C GLN A 242 -3.08 4.25 14.79
N PRO A 243 -3.39 3.12 15.43
CA PRO A 243 -4.75 2.78 15.78
C PRO A 243 -5.22 3.69 16.91
N ASP A 244 -6.20 4.55 16.64
CA ASP A 244 -6.80 5.43 17.63
C ASP A 244 -8.33 5.39 17.55
N ILE A 245 -8.97 5.62 18.69
CA ILE A 245 -10.43 5.69 18.81
C ILE A 245 -10.90 6.98 18.15
N ARG A 246 -11.72 6.85 17.10
CA ARG A 246 -12.21 8.01 16.35
C ARG A 246 -13.33 8.71 17.11
N GLU A 247 -13.47 10.02 16.88
CA GLU A 247 -14.56 10.81 17.44
C GLU A 247 -15.95 10.25 17.07
N VAL A 248 -16.09 9.70 15.86
CA VAL A 248 -17.31 9.00 15.40
C VAL A 248 -17.73 7.90 16.38
N ASP A 249 -16.79 7.15 16.96
CA ASP A 249 -17.10 6.09 17.94
C ASP A 249 -17.54 6.65 19.29
N ARG A 250 -16.90 7.75 19.71
CA ARG A 250 -17.30 8.46 20.94
C ARG A 250 -18.72 8.99 20.80
N THR A 251 -19.07 9.55 19.63
CA THR A 251 -20.43 10.03 19.32
C THR A 251 -21.42 8.88 19.26
N VAL A 252 -21.09 7.74 18.63
CA VAL A 252 -21.95 6.54 18.65
C VAL A 252 -22.25 6.11 20.09
N LEU A 253 -21.22 6.02 20.93
CA LEU A 253 -21.39 5.61 22.33
C LEU A 253 -22.27 6.61 23.11
N ALA A 254 -22.04 7.92 22.95
CA ALA A 254 -22.83 8.95 23.60
C ALA A 254 -24.32 8.90 23.19
N VAL A 255 -24.59 8.78 21.88
CA VAL A 255 -25.95 8.62 21.35
C VAL A 255 -26.59 7.34 21.91
N ALA A 256 -25.86 6.23 21.94
CA ALA A 256 -26.38 4.97 22.45
C ALA A 256 -26.70 5.04 23.95
N GLN A 257 -25.81 5.63 24.76
CA GLN A 257 -26.03 5.82 26.20
C GLN A 257 -27.29 6.64 26.48
N ALA A 258 -27.55 7.69 25.69
CA ALA A 258 -28.77 8.49 25.80
C ALA A 258 -30.05 7.74 25.35
N ASN A 259 -29.92 6.65 24.59
CA ASN A 259 -31.04 5.88 24.01
C ASN A 259 -31.07 4.42 24.50
N GLY A 260 -30.64 4.17 25.75
CA GLY A 260 -30.75 2.86 26.39
C GLY A 260 -29.86 1.77 25.79
N GLY A 261 -28.69 2.14 25.24
CA GLY A 261 -27.72 1.24 24.63
C GLY A 261 -27.94 0.98 23.14
N TYR A 262 -28.83 1.72 22.48
CA TYR A 262 -29.16 1.52 21.07
C TYR A 262 -28.78 2.70 20.19
N TYR A 263 -28.28 2.40 18.99
CA TYR A 263 -27.94 3.40 17.98
C TYR A 263 -28.77 3.20 16.69
N THR A 264 -29.31 4.31 16.18
CA THR A 264 -29.87 4.45 14.83
C THR A 264 -29.60 5.84 14.28
N THR A 265 -29.74 5.99 12.96
CA THR A 265 -29.68 7.30 12.29
C THR A 265 -30.71 8.27 12.87
N GLU A 266 -31.94 7.82 13.14
CA GLU A 266 -33.00 8.64 13.73
C GLU A 266 -32.67 9.08 15.16
N MET A 267 -32.13 8.18 16.00
CA MET A 267 -31.68 8.52 17.35
C MET A 267 -30.53 9.52 17.33
N HIS A 268 -29.61 9.40 16.36
CA HIS A 268 -28.51 10.35 16.20
C HIS A 268 -29.03 11.75 15.84
N LEU A 269 -29.96 11.86 14.87
CA LEU A 269 -30.54 13.15 14.48
C LEU A 269 -31.39 13.79 15.60
N ARG A 270 -32.00 12.97 16.48
CA ARG A 270 -32.70 13.45 17.67
C ARG A 270 -31.74 13.91 18.78
N PHE A 271 -30.55 13.33 18.86
CA PHE A 271 -29.53 13.69 19.82
C PHE A 271 -28.80 14.98 19.41
N ASP A 272 -28.45 15.11 18.13
CA ASP A 272 -27.86 16.32 17.54
C ASP A 272 -28.75 16.87 16.42
N LEU A 273 -29.50 17.92 16.75
CA LEU A 273 -30.41 18.60 15.82
C LEU A 273 -29.68 19.37 14.71
N THR A 274 -28.36 19.58 14.85
CA THR A 274 -27.54 20.26 13.83
C THR A 274 -26.95 19.26 12.82
N ALA A 275 -26.97 17.97 13.13
CA ALA A 275 -26.45 16.92 12.27
C ALA A 275 -27.27 16.76 10.99
N ARG A 276 -26.58 16.56 9.86
CA ARG A 276 -27.19 16.21 8.58
C ARG A 276 -27.37 14.69 8.47
N LEU A 277 -28.35 14.23 7.69
CA LEU A 277 -28.56 12.80 7.43
C LEU A 277 -27.28 12.09 6.94
N SER A 278 -26.55 12.68 5.99
CA SER A 278 -25.30 12.13 5.46
C SER A 278 -24.20 11.96 6.53
N PHE A 279 -24.22 12.79 7.57
CA PHE A 279 -23.29 12.70 8.70
C PHE A 279 -23.65 11.49 9.59
N ALA A 280 -24.92 11.31 9.93
CA ALA A 280 -25.39 10.16 10.70
C ALA A 280 -25.25 8.83 9.92
N GLU A 281 -25.42 8.84 8.59
CA GLU A 281 -25.15 7.69 7.72
C GLU A 281 -23.66 7.28 7.72
N THR A 282 -22.75 8.23 7.96
CA THR A 282 -21.31 7.92 8.09
C THR A 282 -21.03 7.10 9.35
N HIS A 283 -21.71 7.38 10.46
CA HIS A 283 -21.62 6.61 11.69
C HIS A 283 -22.20 5.19 11.50
N THR A 284 -23.31 5.09 10.76
CA THR A 284 -23.93 3.80 10.42
C THR A 284 -23.02 2.93 9.55
N ARG A 285 -22.38 3.51 8.52
CA ARG A 285 -21.37 2.81 7.70
C ARG A 285 -20.18 2.33 8.52
N ARG A 286 -19.74 3.14 9.49
CA ARG A 286 -18.66 2.77 10.42
C ARG A 286 -19.06 1.57 11.29
N LEU A 287 -20.25 1.57 11.87
CA LEU A 287 -20.78 0.44 12.66
C LEU A 287 -20.87 -0.85 11.85
N GLU A 288 -21.33 -0.77 10.61
CA GLU A 288 -21.35 -1.93 9.70
C GLU A 288 -19.95 -2.44 9.37
N ALA A 289 -18.98 -1.55 9.16
CA ALA A 289 -17.59 -1.94 8.89
C ALA A 289 -16.97 -2.67 10.09
N ILE A 290 -17.18 -2.16 11.32
CA ILE A 290 -16.72 -2.81 12.54
C ILE A 290 -17.41 -4.18 12.68
N ARG A 291 -18.76 -4.23 12.56
CA ARG A 291 -19.53 -5.48 12.64
C ARG A 291 -19.03 -6.55 11.68
N ARG A 292 -18.83 -6.23 10.41
CA ARG A 292 -18.37 -7.20 9.40
C ARG A 292 -16.98 -7.76 9.69
N THR A 293 -16.13 -6.99 10.35
CA THR A 293 -14.71 -7.33 10.55
C THR A 293 -14.45 -7.98 11.90
N THR A 294 -15.15 -7.55 12.95
CA THR A 294 -14.98 -8.07 14.31
C THR A 294 -16.05 -9.05 14.71
N GLY A 295 -17.24 -9.00 14.08
CA GLY A 295 -18.41 -9.78 14.50
C GLY A 295 -18.98 -9.37 15.86
N ALA A 296 -18.47 -8.29 16.47
CA ALA A 296 -18.67 -7.98 17.89
C ALA A 296 -19.79 -6.95 18.17
N ILE A 297 -20.51 -6.52 17.14
CA ILE A 297 -21.63 -5.57 17.24
C ILE A 297 -22.88 -6.23 16.68
N ASP A 298 -23.94 -6.27 17.48
CA ASP A 298 -25.21 -6.82 17.03
C ASP A 298 -26.06 -5.78 16.31
N ARG A 299 -26.59 -6.19 15.16
CA ARG A 299 -27.65 -5.45 14.46
C ARG A 299 -28.95 -6.22 14.62
N LEU A 300 -29.92 -5.59 15.26
CA LEU A 300 -31.25 -6.13 15.47
C LEU A 300 -32.05 -6.16 14.15
N PRO A 301 -33.09 -7.02 14.03
CA PRO A 301 -33.91 -7.12 12.82
C PRO A 301 -34.62 -5.82 12.42
N ASP A 302 -34.88 -4.93 13.39
CA ASP A 302 -35.47 -3.61 13.18
C ASP A 302 -34.46 -2.55 12.71
N GLY A 303 -33.19 -2.94 12.51
CA GLY A 303 -32.12 -2.08 12.02
C GLY A 303 -31.34 -1.34 13.11
N ARG A 304 -31.72 -1.46 14.39
CA ARG A 304 -30.97 -0.86 15.52
C ARG A 304 -29.67 -1.59 15.77
N PHE A 305 -28.63 -0.84 16.17
CA PHE A 305 -27.37 -1.41 16.65
C PHE A 305 -27.40 -1.46 18.17
N ARG A 306 -27.00 -2.60 18.76
CA ARG A 306 -26.77 -2.72 20.20
C ARG A 306 -25.32 -2.33 20.49
N ILE A 307 -25.12 -1.29 21.29
CA ILE A 307 -23.81 -0.73 21.62
C ILE A 307 -23.55 -0.99 23.10
N ASP A 308 -22.65 -1.94 23.35
CA ASP A 308 -22.24 -2.32 24.70
C ASP A 308 -21.20 -1.32 25.28
N PRO A 309 -21.01 -1.27 26.62
CA PRO A 309 -20.03 -0.37 27.24
C PRO A 309 -18.58 -0.57 26.78
N ASP A 310 -18.22 -1.78 26.33
CA ASP A 310 -16.91 -2.14 25.76
C ASP A 310 -16.78 -1.81 24.26
N TYR A 311 -17.74 -1.08 23.68
CA TYR A 311 -17.73 -0.70 22.27
C TYR A 311 -16.44 -0.01 21.84
N LEU A 312 -15.84 0.84 22.68
CA LEU A 312 -14.60 1.52 22.35
C LEU A 312 -13.41 0.55 22.22
N ASP A 313 -13.36 -0.50 23.03
CA ASP A 313 -12.34 -1.55 22.90
C ASP A 313 -12.52 -2.35 21.61
N LYS A 314 -13.78 -2.64 21.24
CA LYS A 314 -14.13 -3.28 19.97
C LYS A 314 -13.76 -2.40 18.77
N ALA A 315 -14.00 -1.09 18.85
CA ALA A 315 -13.59 -0.13 17.84
C ALA A 315 -12.06 -0.03 17.73
N LEU A 316 -11.35 -0.02 18.84
CA LEU A 316 -9.88 -0.03 18.85
C LEU A 316 -9.31 -1.32 18.26
N ALA A 317 -9.91 -2.48 18.56
CA ALA A 317 -9.53 -3.75 17.96
C ALA A 317 -9.75 -3.77 16.44
N TYR A 318 -10.82 -3.12 15.97
CA TYR A 318 -11.05 -2.89 14.54
C TYR A 318 -9.95 -2.01 13.92
N GLU A 319 -9.61 -0.87 14.55
CA GLU A 319 -8.57 0.02 14.03
C GLU A 319 -7.19 -0.65 14.02
N ARG A 320 -6.87 -1.49 15.01
CA ARG A 320 -5.63 -2.31 14.98
C ARG A 320 -5.58 -3.25 13.78
N LYS A 321 -6.69 -3.91 13.44
CA LYS A 321 -6.77 -4.77 12.25
C LYS A 321 -6.68 -3.97 10.95
N ASP A 322 -7.29 -2.79 10.90
CA ASP A 322 -7.24 -1.89 9.74
C ASP A 322 -5.81 -1.37 9.51
N VAL A 323 -5.14 -0.92 10.57
CA VAL A 323 -3.72 -0.52 10.53
C VAL A 323 -2.82 -1.71 10.17
N ALA A 324 -3.07 -2.92 10.65
CA ALA A 324 -2.29 -4.08 10.22
C ALA A 324 -2.41 -4.37 8.71
N ARG A 325 -3.57 -4.06 8.09
CA ARG A 325 -3.78 -4.18 6.64
C ARG A 325 -3.20 -3.02 5.85
N SER A 326 -3.13 -1.83 6.44
CA SER A 326 -2.58 -0.62 5.81
C SER A 326 -1.86 0.18 6.91
N PRO A 327 -0.60 -0.16 7.20
CA PRO A 327 0.15 0.40 8.33
C PRO A 327 0.62 1.83 8.07
N VAL A 328 0.62 2.26 6.81
CA VAL A 328 1.07 3.59 6.41
C VAL A 328 0.09 4.21 5.41
N SER A 329 0.05 5.53 5.38
CA SER A 329 -0.54 6.30 4.28
C SER A 329 0.57 6.88 3.41
N ILE A 330 0.46 6.72 2.09
CA ILE A 330 1.43 7.22 1.12
C ILE A 330 0.81 8.39 0.36
N THR A 331 1.51 9.51 0.32
CA THR A 331 1.18 10.67 -0.50
C THR A 331 2.28 10.89 -1.52
N VAL A 332 1.93 10.96 -2.81
CA VAL A 332 2.87 11.34 -3.86
C VAL A 332 3.05 12.86 -3.80
N GLN A 333 4.26 13.29 -3.44
CA GLN A 333 4.63 14.70 -3.32
C GLN A 333 5.07 15.29 -4.66
N ALA A 334 5.78 14.50 -5.46
CA ALA A 334 6.12 14.83 -6.84
C ALA A 334 6.14 13.57 -7.68
N SER A 335 5.56 13.63 -8.88
CA SER A 335 5.49 12.48 -9.79
C SER A 335 6.71 12.41 -10.73
N ARG A 336 7.44 13.51 -10.86
CA ARG A 336 8.62 13.68 -11.72
C ARG A 336 9.93 13.56 -10.93
N THR A 337 10.98 13.26 -11.68
CA THR A 337 12.36 13.28 -11.18
C THR A 337 12.80 14.70 -10.81
N LEU A 338 13.78 14.82 -9.89
CA LEU A 338 14.31 16.11 -9.44
C LEU A 338 14.76 17.01 -10.61
N ASP A 339 15.49 16.46 -11.59
CA ASP A 339 15.99 17.23 -12.73
C ASP A 339 14.87 17.87 -13.55
N LYS A 340 13.74 17.17 -13.67
CA LYS A 340 12.54 17.69 -14.35
C LYS A 340 11.85 18.75 -13.51
N LEU A 341 11.86 18.65 -12.18
CA LEU A 341 11.28 19.66 -11.29
C LEU A 341 12.08 20.97 -11.34
N VAL A 342 13.42 20.91 -11.42
CA VAL A 342 14.27 22.11 -11.46
C VAL A 342 13.87 23.05 -12.61
N SER A 343 13.65 22.50 -13.79
CA SER A 343 13.35 23.24 -15.03
C SER A 343 11.84 23.39 -15.32
N TYR A 344 10.98 22.89 -14.43
CA TYR A 344 9.54 22.89 -14.67
C TYR A 344 8.95 24.30 -14.58
N LYS A 345 8.22 24.74 -15.60
CA LYS A 345 7.69 26.12 -15.67
C LYS A 345 6.50 26.38 -14.74
N GLY A 346 5.95 25.32 -14.14
CA GLY A 346 4.84 25.38 -13.19
C GLY A 346 5.25 25.29 -11.72
N VAL A 347 4.25 25.17 -10.84
CA VAL A 347 4.49 24.98 -9.40
C VAL A 347 5.02 23.58 -9.17
N THR A 348 6.10 23.48 -8.40
CA THR A 348 6.70 22.20 -8.02
C THR A 348 6.66 21.98 -6.51
N TRP A 349 6.90 20.73 -6.11
CA TRP A 349 7.11 20.39 -4.70
C TRP A 349 8.32 21.10 -4.08
N LEU A 350 9.36 21.40 -4.87
CA LEU A 350 10.54 22.16 -4.42
C LEU A 350 10.15 23.57 -3.99
N ASP A 351 9.30 24.24 -4.76
CA ASP A 351 8.85 25.61 -4.46
C ASP A 351 8.11 25.69 -3.12
N ARG A 352 7.33 24.64 -2.79
CA ARG A 352 6.56 24.54 -1.54
C ARG A 352 7.44 24.42 -0.30
N GLN A 353 8.70 23.96 -0.43
CA GLN A 353 9.62 23.84 0.71
C GLN A 353 9.96 25.22 1.31
N TRP A 354 9.99 26.26 0.48
CA TRP A 354 10.34 27.62 0.90
C TRP A 354 9.17 28.47 1.42
N VAL A 355 7.92 28.00 1.27
CA VAL A 355 6.72 28.77 1.66
C VAL A 355 6.47 28.72 3.16
N THR A 356 6.77 27.58 3.79
CA THR A 356 6.49 27.37 5.23
C THR A 356 7.58 27.90 6.15
N GLY A 357 8.72 28.33 5.60
CA GLY A 357 9.89 28.79 6.36
C GLY A 357 10.54 27.72 7.24
N ARG A 358 10.13 26.45 7.11
CA ARG A 358 10.75 25.33 7.84
C ARG A 358 12.05 24.93 7.16
N SER A 359 13.17 25.14 7.85
CA SER A 359 14.42 24.47 7.51
C SER A 359 14.22 22.97 7.74
N THR A 360 14.26 22.20 6.66
CA THR A 360 14.35 20.74 6.74
C THR A 360 15.82 20.41 6.58
N ASP A 361 16.41 19.74 7.57
CA ASP A 361 17.81 19.34 7.50
C ASP A 361 17.93 18.15 6.54
N TYR A 362 18.40 18.44 5.33
CA TYR A 362 18.69 17.43 4.31
C TYR A 362 20.09 16.88 4.51
N ALA A 363 20.26 15.57 4.38
CA ALA A 363 21.57 14.95 4.48
C ALA A 363 22.55 15.42 3.40
N HIS A 364 23.84 15.26 3.70
CA HIS A 364 24.94 15.62 2.80
C HIS A 364 25.34 14.51 1.82
N THR A 365 24.62 13.38 1.85
CA THR A 365 24.85 12.19 1.01
C THR A 365 23.54 11.73 0.38
N GLY A 366 23.63 10.87 -0.64
CA GLY A 366 22.48 10.23 -1.29
C GLY A 366 21.43 11.23 -1.79
N PHE A 367 20.16 10.88 -1.63
CA PHE A 367 19.02 11.68 -2.05
C PHE A 367 18.95 13.04 -1.33
N GLY A 368 19.36 13.12 -0.06
CA GLY A 368 19.44 14.39 0.67
C GLY A 368 20.35 15.40 -0.06
N GLN A 369 21.53 14.95 -0.51
CA GLN A 369 22.45 15.78 -1.28
C GLN A 369 21.86 16.19 -2.63
N ALA A 370 21.30 15.23 -3.36
CA ALA A 370 20.66 15.49 -4.65
C ALA A 370 19.53 16.51 -4.53
N LEU A 371 18.72 16.42 -3.47
CA LEU A 371 17.65 17.36 -3.19
C LEU A 371 18.18 18.76 -2.87
N ARG A 372 19.27 18.89 -2.09
CA ARG A 372 19.91 20.18 -1.85
C ARG A 372 20.40 20.83 -3.14
N SER A 373 21.05 20.06 -4.01
CA SER A 373 21.49 20.53 -5.32
C SER A 373 20.31 20.96 -6.20
N ALA A 374 19.22 20.19 -6.21
CA ALA A 374 18.01 20.52 -6.96
C ALA A 374 17.33 21.78 -6.41
N LEU A 375 17.23 21.97 -5.09
CA LEU A 375 16.71 23.18 -4.47
C LEU A 375 17.56 24.40 -4.85
N GLN A 376 18.89 24.28 -4.81
CA GLN A 376 19.79 25.36 -5.22
C GLN A 376 19.62 25.72 -6.70
N ALA A 377 19.58 24.72 -7.59
CA ALA A 377 19.38 24.92 -9.02
C ALA A 377 17.99 25.52 -9.33
N ARG A 378 16.95 25.05 -8.64
CA ARG A 378 15.58 25.59 -8.77
C ARG A 378 15.50 27.05 -8.32
N ARG A 379 16.16 27.39 -7.20
CA ARG A 379 16.25 28.78 -6.74
C ARG A 379 16.95 29.67 -7.77
N GLN A 380 18.04 29.19 -8.36
CA GLN A 380 18.75 29.91 -9.42
C GLN A 380 17.84 30.15 -10.63
N TRP A 381 17.10 29.13 -11.06
CA TRP A 381 16.10 29.27 -12.13
C TRP A 381 15.02 30.31 -11.80
N LEU A 382 14.49 30.33 -10.57
CA LEU A 382 13.51 31.33 -10.13
C LEU A 382 14.09 32.76 -10.11
N LEU A 383 15.38 32.93 -9.78
CA LEU A 383 16.06 34.22 -9.85
C LEU A 383 16.19 34.70 -11.30
N GLU A 384 16.59 33.81 -12.22
CA GLU A 384 16.73 34.10 -13.65
C GLU A 384 15.39 34.47 -14.31
N GLU A 385 14.31 33.83 -13.87
CA GLU A 385 12.94 34.12 -14.31
C GLU A 385 12.34 35.38 -13.66
N GLY A 386 13.07 36.04 -12.76
CA GLY A 386 12.60 37.23 -12.03
C GLY A 386 11.48 36.93 -11.02
N LEU A 387 11.32 35.67 -10.64
CA LEU A 387 10.29 35.18 -9.71
C LEU A 387 10.78 35.09 -8.26
N TRP A 388 12.10 35.16 -8.05
CA TRP A 388 12.71 35.27 -6.72
C TRP A 388 13.48 36.58 -6.64
N MET A 389 13.33 37.33 -5.55
CA MET A 389 14.14 38.53 -5.30
C MET A 389 15.23 38.23 -4.27
N PRO A 390 16.49 38.60 -4.52
CA PRO A 390 17.56 38.44 -3.54
C PRO A 390 17.32 39.37 -2.36
N VAL A 391 16.76 38.84 -1.27
CA VAL A 391 16.66 39.54 0.01
C VAL A 391 17.91 39.19 0.82
N THR A 392 18.63 40.20 1.29
CA THR A 392 19.80 40.00 2.17
C THR A 392 19.31 40.10 3.62
N GLY A 393 19.45 39.01 4.40
CA GLY A 393 19.06 38.97 5.82
C GLY A 393 18.07 37.85 6.18
N PRO A 394 17.40 37.93 7.34
CA PRO A 394 16.40 36.94 7.76
C PRO A 394 15.26 36.87 6.74
N GLY A 395 14.95 35.67 6.22
CA GLY A 395 13.95 35.48 5.17
C GLY A 395 14.50 35.34 3.74
N ALA A 396 15.82 35.38 3.56
CA ALA A 396 16.47 35.15 2.26
C ALA A 396 16.13 33.80 1.59
N GLU A 397 15.62 32.85 2.38
CA GLU A 397 15.23 31.49 1.95
C GLU A 397 13.70 31.26 1.93
N THR A 398 12.90 32.31 2.11
CA THR A 398 11.43 32.21 2.00
C THR A 398 10.95 32.64 0.64
N LEU A 399 10.02 31.87 0.06
CA LEU A 399 9.37 32.20 -1.20
C LEU A 399 8.04 32.90 -0.95
N ASP A 400 7.81 34.04 -1.62
CA ASP A 400 6.52 34.74 -1.53
C ASP A 400 5.40 33.86 -2.13
N PRO A 401 4.29 33.62 -1.39
CA PRO A 401 3.17 32.81 -1.89
C PRO A 401 2.56 33.27 -3.22
N SER A 402 2.73 34.55 -3.60
CA SER A 402 2.29 35.08 -4.90
C SER A 402 3.05 34.47 -6.08
N VAL A 403 4.30 34.04 -5.88
CA VAL A 403 5.11 33.37 -6.92
C VAL A 403 4.46 32.06 -7.34
N LEU A 404 3.91 31.31 -6.38
CA LEU A 404 3.17 30.08 -6.68
C LEU A 404 1.96 30.35 -7.59
N LYS A 405 1.26 31.49 -7.41
CA LYS A 405 0.14 31.86 -8.28
C LYS A 405 0.63 32.15 -9.70
N THR A 406 1.76 32.83 -9.86
CA THR A 406 2.36 33.11 -11.17
C THR A 406 2.80 31.84 -11.87
N LEU A 407 3.50 30.93 -11.17
CA LEU A 407 3.90 29.63 -11.71
C LEU A 407 2.71 28.78 -12.10
N HIS A 408 1.66 28.77 -11.29
CA HIS A 408 0.42 28.06 -11.60
C HIS A 408 -0.25 28.60 -12.87
N GLN A 409 -0.30 29.92 -13.02
CA GLN A 409 -0.85 30.54 -14.24
C GLN A 409 -0.02 30.18 -15.49
N ARG A 410 1.31 30.14 -15.37
CA ARG A 410 2.21 29.69 -16.46
C ARG A 410 1.96 28.23 -16.83
N GLU A 411 1.86 27.35 -15.83
CA GLU A 411 1.55 25.93 -16.00
C GLU A 411 0.24 25.73 -16.76
N MET A 412 -0.84 26.38 -16.31
CA MET A 412 -2.15 26.27 -16.94
C MET A 412 -2.17 26.79 -18.38
N THR A 413 -1.39 27.83 -18.67
CA THR A 413 -1.26 28.38 -20.02
C THR A 413 -0.55 27.38 -20.94
N GLU A 414 0.53 26.74 -20.48
CA GLU A 414 1.28 25.75 -21.26
C GLU A 414 0.46 24.48 -21.51
N VAL A 415 -0.28 24.00 -20.51
CA VAL A 415 -1.21 22.87 -20.65
C VAL A 415 -2.32 23.20 -21.64
N ALA A 416 -2.91 24.40 -21.56
CA ALA A 416 -3.92 24.85 -22.50
C ALA A 416 -3.39 24.84 -23.94
N VAL A 417 -2.26 25.50 -24.20
CA VAL A 417 -1.64 25.55 -25.54
C VAL A 417 -1.33 24.15 -26.09
N GLY A 418 -0.80 23.26 -25.25
CA GLY A 418 -0.53 21.87 -25.65
C GLY A 418 -1.80 21.12 -26.05
N LEU A 419 -2.90 21.30 -25.31
CA LEU A 419 -4.19 20.69 -25.64
C LEU A 419 -4.82 21.30 -26.87
N GLU A 420 -4.72 22.61 -27.08
CA GLU A 420 -5.21 23.27 -28.30
C GLU A 420 -4.50 22.69 -29.54
N ALA A 421 -3.20 22.46 -29.47
CA ALA A 421 -2.43 21.85 -30.56
C ALA A 421 -2.85 20.39 -30.87
N ILE A 422 -3.21 19.61 -29.83
CA ILE A 422 -3.61 18.21 -29.99
C ILE A 422 -5.08 18.08 -30.42
N THR A 423 -5.96 18.92 -29.89
CA THR A 423 -7.42 18.85 -30.11
C THR A 423 -7.88 19.65 -31.33
N GLY A 424 -7.12 20.68 -31.74
CA GLY A 424 -7.55 21.69 -32.70
C GLY A 424 -8.68 22.59 -32.19
N LYS A 425 -8.97 22.58 -30.87
CA LYS A 425 -10.03 23.36 -30.22
C LYS A 425 -9.42 24.45 -29.36
N THR A 426 -10.17 25.51 -29.08
CA THR A 426 -9.71 26.60 -28.21
C THR A 426 -9.99 26.33 -26.74
N CYS A 427 -9.09 26.74 -25.86
CA CYS A 427 -9.26 26.66 -24.42
C CYS A 427 -10.11 27.85 -23.93
N ARG A 428 -11.21 27.55 -23.26
CA ARG A 428 -12.09 28.56 -22.65
C ARG A 428 -11.86 28.64 -21.15
N THR A 429 -11.63 29.87 -20.67
CA THR A 429 -11.60 30.16 -19.23
C THR A 429 -13.01 30.18 -18.66
N VAL A 430 -13.23 29.46 -17.55
CA VAL A 430 -14.52 29.43 -16.84
C VAL A 430 -14.43 30.35 -15.62
N PRO A 431 -15.20 31.45 -15.56
CA PRO A 431 -15.20 32.34 -14.40
C PRO A 431 -15.88 31.67 -13.19
N ARG A 432 -15.65 32.23 -11.99
CA ARG A 432 -16.39 31.83 -10.78
C ARG A 432 -17.90 32.01 -10.99
N GLY A 433 -18.69 31.02 -10.59
CA GLY A 433 -20.14 30.95 -10.86
C GLY A 433 -20.49 30.49 -12.28
N GLY A 434 -19.50 30.31 -13.15
CA GLY A 434 -19.71 29.86 -14.53
C GLY A 434 -20.18 28.41 -14.62
N LEU A 435 -21.07 28.16 -15.58
CA LEU A 435 -21.51 26.81 -15.94
C LEU A 435 -20.46 26.13 -16.83
N VAL A 436 -20.17 24.89 -16.49
CA VAL A 436 -19.35 23.96 -17.28
C VAL A 436 -20.27 22.83 -17.71
N GLU A 437 -20.25 22.49 -18.99
CA GLU A 437 -20.98 21.36 -19.56
C GLU A 437 -20.19 20.87 -20.78
N GLY A 438 -20.28 19.57 -21.05
CA GLY A 438 -19.64 18.92 -22.18
C GLY A 438 -19.17 17.51 -21.83
N ARG A 439 -18.48 16.89 -22.78
CA ARG A 439 -17.96 15.53 -22.62
C ARG A 439 -16.65 15.56 -21.85
N LEU A 440 -16.54 14.76 -20.78
CA LEU A 440 -15.28 14.57 -20.08
C LEU A 440 -14.32 13.79 -20.99
N ARG A 441 -13.28 14.45 -21.52
CA ARG A 441 -12.34 13.82 -22.46
C ARG A 441 -11.28 13.00 -21.74
N GLU A 442 -10.60 13.63 -20.79
CA GLU A 442 -9.48 13.06 -20.07
C GLU A 442 -9.24 13.81 -18.74
N ILE A 443 -8.39 13.22 -17.90
CA ILE A 443 -7.91 13.83 -16.66
C ILE A 443 -6.41 14.03 -16.81
N ILE A 444 -5.95 15.25 -16.60
CA ILE A 444 -4.55 15.63 -16.70
C ILE A 444 -4.02 15.83 -15.29
N ALA A 445 -2.92 15.15 -14.98
CA ALA A 445 -2.17 15.38 -13.75
C ALA A 445 -1.05 16.37 -14.03
N THR A 446 -1.06 17.51 -13.34
CA THR A 446 0.09 18.41 -13.24
C THR A 446 0.89 18.09 -11.96
N GLU A 447 2.02 18.76 -11.73
CA GLU A 447 2.76 18.57 -10.46
C GLU A 447 2.03 19.20 -9.27
N SER A 448 1.16 20.18 -9.54
CA SER A 448 0.44 20.91 -8.50
C SER A 448 -0.90 20.27 -8.18
N GLU A 449 -1.71 19.97 -9.20
CA GLU A 449 -3.11 19.51 -9.10
C GLU A 449 -3.54 18.64 -10.29
N LYS A 450 -4.71 17.99 -10.19
CA LYS A 450 -5.35 17.31 -11.32
C LYS A 450 -6.42 18.21 -11.93
N TYR A 451 -6.56 18.15 -13.24
CA TYR A 451 -7.58 18.86 -14.00
C TYR A 451 -8.39 17.90 -14.86
N ALA A 452 -9.68 18.17 -14.96
CA ALA A 452 -10.55 17.54 -15.94
C ALA A 452 -10.63 18.40 -17.20
N VAL A 453 -10.53 17.76 -18.36
CA VAL A 453 -10.74 18.38 -19.66
C VAL A 453 -12.19 18.12 -20.08
N VAL A 454 -13.02 19.16 -20.06
CA VAL A 454 -14.41 19.08 -20.50
C VAL A 454 -14.53 19.69 -21.89
N GLU A 455 -14.82 18.85 -22.86
CA GLU A 455 -14.80 19.16 -24.29
C GLU A 455 -16.21 19.40 -24.84
N ARG A 456 -16.36 20.42 -25.67
CA ARG A 456 -17.56 20.66 -26.50
C ARG A 456 -17.20 20.59 -27.98
N ALA A 457 -18.14 20.97 -28.84
CA ALA A 457 -17.95 20.93 -30.29
C ALA A 457 -16.77 21.78 -30.79
N LYS A 458 -16.55 22.98 -30.23
CA LYS A 458 -15.56 23.96 -30.74
C LYS A 458 -14.47 24.35 -29.74
N ASP A 459 -14.73 24.17 -28.46
CA ASP A 459 -13.85 24.56 -27.37
C ASP A 459 -13.74 23.46 -26.31
N PHE A 460 -12.82 23.64 -25.36
CA PHE A 460 -12.74 22.84 -24.15
C PHE A 460 -12.46 23.74 -22.94
N ALA A 461 -12.80 23.26 -21.75
CA ALA A 461 -12.50 23.93 -20.49
C ALA A 461 -11.61 23.03 -19.62
N LEU A 462 -10.60 23.65 -19.00
CA LEU A 462 -9.80 23.05 -17.93
C LEU A 462 -10.39 23.42 -16.58
N VAL A 463 -10.73 22.42 -15.79
CA VAL A 463 -11.39 22.63 -14.49
C VAL A 463 -10.80 21.73 -13.41
N PRO A 464 -10.82 22.16 -12.13
CA PRO A 464 -10.29 21.34 -11.04
C PRO A 464 -10.97 19.97 -10.99
N TRP A 465 -10.15 18.92 -10.92
CA TRP A 465 -10.62 17.54 -10.84
C TRP A 465 -11.28 17.25 -9.49
N ARG A 466 -12.23 16.31 -9.50
CA ARG A 466 -12.77 15.67 -8.28
C ARG A 466 -12.85 14.17 -8.51
N PRO A 467 -12.67 13.32 -7.47
CA PRO A 467 -12.68 11.86 -7.59
C PRO A 467 -13.95 11.28 -8.26
N VAL A 468 -15.08 11.98 -8.15
CA VAL A 468 -16.32 11.59 -8.81
C VAL A 468 -16.19 11.53 -10.32
N LEU A 469 -15.20 12.18 -10.94
CA LEU A 469 -15.00 12.21 -12.39
C LEU A 469 -14.25 11.00 -12.95
N ASP A 470 -13.46 10.29 -12.14
CA ASP A 470 -12.56 9.22 -12.64
C ASP A 470 -13.30 8.12 -13.41
N LYS A 471 -14.54 7.84 -13.01
CA LYS A 471 -15.38 6.78 -13.61
C LYS A 471 -16.21 7.22 -14.81
N HIS A 472 -16.10 8.49 -15.21
CA HIS A 472 -17.01 9.11 -16.18
C HIS A 472 -16.29 9.69 -17.39
N ILE A 473 -15.03 9.30 -17.62
CA ILE A 473 -14.31 9.62 -18.85
C ILE A 473 -15.14 9.12 -20.05
N GLY A 474 -15.33 9.99 -21.03
CA GLY A 474 -16.15 9.78 -22.21
C GLY A 474 -17.64 10.09 -22.02
N GLN A 475 -18.11 10.50 -20.84
CA GLN A 475 -19.52 10.83 -20.56
C GLN A 475 -19.77 12.34 -20.53
N GLU A 476 -21.02 12.74 -20.72
CA GLU A 476 -21.47 14.13 -20.55
C GLU A 476 -21.53 14.51 -19.06
N VAL A 477 -20.85 15.60 -18.71
CA VAL A 477 -20.79 16.16 -17.36
C VAL A 477 -21.19 17.62 -17.38
N SER A 478 -21.88 18.07 -16.33
CA SER A 478 -22.20 19.48 -16.13
C SER A 478 -22.02 19.90 -14.67
N GLY A 479 -21.70 21.16 -14.42
CA GLY A 479 -21.49 21.66 -13.07
C GLY A 479 -21.23 23.15 -13.00
N LEU A 480 -21.43 23.73 -11.82
CA LEU A 480 -21.21 25.15 -11.53
C LEU A 480 -19.88 25.33 -10.78
N MET A 481 -19.04 26.24 -11.26
CA MET A 481 -17.75 26.61 -10.65
C MET A 481 -17.95 27.40 -9.35
N ARG A 482 -17.55 26.85 -8.19
CA ARG A 482 -17.59 27.54 -6.89
C ARG A 482 -16.17 27.69 -6.30
N GLU A 483 -16.02 28.49 -5.24
CA GLU A 483 -14.72 28.70 -4.57
C GLU A 483 -14.06 27.40 -4.07
N GLY A 484 -14.84 26.38 -3.71
CA GLY A 484 -14.36 25.07 -3.27
C GLY A 484 -14.36 23.99 -4.36
N GLY A 485 -14.46 24.37 -5.63
CA GLY A 485 -14.53 23.44 -6.78
C GLY A 485 -15.94 23.28 -7.37
N ILE A 486 -16.11 22.27 -8.22
CA ILE A 486 -17.36 22.05 -8.98
C ILE A 486 -18.19 20.92 -8.34
N ASN A 487 -19.50 21.15 -8.18
CA ASN A 487 -20.44 20.06 -7.94
C ASN A 487 -20.93 19.54 -9.30
N TRP A 488 -20.61 18.28 -9.58
CA TRP A 488 -20.84 17.64 -10.87
C TRP A 488 -22.19 16.93 -10.92
N THR A 489 -22.88 17.08 -12.05
CA THR A 489 -24.03 16.31 -12.47
C THR A 489 -23.62 15.50 -13.69
N ILE A 490 -23.87 14.19 -13.66
CA ILE A 490 -23.41 13.25 -14.69
C ILE A 490 -24.63 12.77 -15.48
N GLY A 491 -24.52 12.73 -16.81
CA GLY A 491 -25.44 12.00 -17.68
C GLY A 491 -26.78 12.70 -18.02
N ARG A 492 -26.96 13.98 -17.70
CA ARG A 492 -28.10 14.77 -18.21
C ARG A 492 -27.71 16.20 -18.58
N ALA A 493 -27.74 16.49 -19.88
CA ALA A 493 -27.96 17.84 -20.37
C ALA A 493 -29.42 18.21 -20.05
N ARG A 494 -29.65 19.10 -19.08
CA ARG A 494 -30.94 19.80 -18.99
C ARG A 494 -30.98 20.74 -20.19
N GLY A 495 -31.79 20.40 -21.19
CA GLY A 495 -32.24 21.38 -22.17
C GLY A 495 -32.90 22.54 -21.42
N LEU A 496 -32.51 23.77 -21.77
CA LEU A 496 -33.23 24.97 -21.39
C LEU A 496 -34.67 24.85 -21.89
N GLU A 497 -35.63 24.73 -20.97
CA GLU A 497 -37.00 25.15 -21.23
C GLU A 497 -36.97 26.68 -21.34
N ILE A 498 -37.21 27.16 -22.56
CA ILE A 498 -37.59 28.54 -22.84
C ILE A 498 -39.07 28.63 -22.45
N ASP A 499 -39.39 29.52 -21.52
CA ASP A 499 -40.72 30.14 -21.40
C ASP A 499 -40.64 31.56 -21.97
#